data_AF-A0A8J5SAP9-F1
#
_entry.id   AF-A0A8J5SAP9-F1
#
_cell.length_a   1.000
_cell.length_b   1.000
_cell.length_c   1.000
_cell.angle_alpha   90.00
_cell.angle_beta   90.00
_cell.angle_gamma   90.00
#
_symmetry.space_group_name_H-M   'P 1'
#
loop_
_entity.id
_entity.type
_entity.pdbx_description
1 polymer ?
#
loop_
_entity_poly.entity_id
_entity_poly.type
_entity_poly.pdbx_seq_one_letter_code
_entity_poly.pdbx_strand_id
1 'polypeptide(L)'
;MAPEWRAAAAPAAGLCQGRIPTVDLSAPAGRGELSRQLVRACTECGFFKAINHGVSPRAAARLDAATAAFFARPAQEKQLAGPPDPLGYGSRSIGTNGDVGELEYLILHTNPDAVAHKAKAIDWNDPARFR
;
A
#
# COMPACT_ATOMS: atom_id res chain seq x y z
N MET A 1 -32.24 31.03 -11.72
CA MET A 1 -31.86 29.74 -12.33
C MET A 1 -30.95 29.02 -11.35
N ALA A 2 -31.38 27.89 -10.79
CA ALA A 2 -30.55 27.08 -9.91
C ALA A 2 -29.66 26.14 -10.76
N PRO A 3 -28.41 25.86 -10.35
CA PRO A 3 -27.52 25.00 -11.12
C PRO A 3 -27.99 23.54 -11.09
N GLU A 4 -27.86 22.87 -12.23
CA GLU A 4 -28.46 21.57 -12.57
C GLU A 4 -27.88 20.35 -11.83
N TRP A 5 -27.07 20.55 -10.78
CA TRP A 5 -26.42 19.44 -10.07
C TRP A 5 -27.23 18.87 -8.90
N ARG A 6 -28.41 19.43 -8.57
CA ARG A 6 -29.29 18.91 -7.51
C ARG A 6 -30.37 17.96 -8.01
N ALA A 7 -30.02 17.02 -8.88
CA ALA A 7 -30.78 15.77 -8.94
C ALA A 7 -30.35 14.94 -7.73
N ALA A 8 -31.21 14.82 -6.72
CA ALA A 8 -31.01 13.86 -5.65
C ALA A 8 -30.89 12.48 -6.31
N ALA A 9 -29.68 11.90 -6.28
CA ALA A 9 -29.47 10.55 -6.72
C ALA A 9 -30.42 9.66 -5.91
N ALA A 10 -31.28 8.90 -6.61
CA ALA A 10 -31.97 7.77 -6.00
C ALA A 10 -30.92 6.93 -5.25
N PRO A 11 -31.28 6.25 -4.14
CA PRO A 11 -30.31 5.41 -3.43
C PRO A 11 -29.89 4.27 -4.36
N ALA A 12 -28.83 4.51 -5.15
CA ALA A 12 -28.09 3.47 -5.79
C ALA A 12 -27.63 2.58 -4.64
N ALA A 13 -27.99 1.30 -4.69
CA ALA A 13 -27.45 0.32 -3.78
C ALA A 13 -25.93 0.52 -3.74
N GLY A 14 -25.44 1.11 -2.65
CA GLY A 14 -24.08 1.64 -2.60
C GLY A 14 -23.10 0.50 -2.87
N LEU A 15 -22.08 0.73 -3.69
CA LEU A 15 -21.11 -0.31 -4.03
C LEU A 15 -20.49 -1.00 -2.79
N CYS A 16 -20.48 -0.32 -1.65
CA CYS A 16 -19.88 -0.77 -0.40
C CYS A 16 -20.86 -1.52 0.52
N GLN A 17 -21.95 -2.07 0.00
CA GLN A 17 -22.88 -2.95 0.74
C GLN A 17 -22.20 -4.26 1.16
N GLY A 18 -21.29 -4.19 2.13
CA GLY A 18 -20.62 -5.35 2.74
C GLY A 18 -19.50 -5.99 1.92
N ARG A 19 -19.15 -5.44 0.74
CA ARG A 19 -18.03 -5.95 -0.08
C ARG A 19 -17.14 -4.82 -0.58
N ILE A 20 -15.83 -5.09 -0.64
CA ILE A 20 -14.85 -4.18 -1.24
C ILE A 20 -15.06 -4.17 -2.77
N PRO A 21 -15.30 -3.00 -3.40
CA PRO A 21 -15.37 -2.89 -4.85
C PRO A 21 -14.08 -3.43 -5.49
N THR A 22 -14.20 -4.27 -6.51
CA THR A 22 -13.06 -4.82 -7.24
C THR A 22 -13.04 -4.25 -8.66
N VAL A 23 -11.92 -3.66 -9.07
CA VAL A 23 -11.74 -3.02 -10.37
C VAL A 23 -10.68 -3.76 -11.17
N ASP A 24 -11.05 -4.16 -12.40
CA ASP A 24 -10.16 -4.81 -13.34
C ASP A 24 -9.38 -3.79 -14.18
N LEU A 25 -8.09 -3.64 -13.91
CA LEU A 25 -7.23 -2.65 -14.56
C LEU A 25 -6.77 -3.07 -15.98
N SER A 26 -7.06 -4.31 -16.41
CA SER A 26 -6.88 -4.70 -17.82
C SER A 26 -7.84 -4.00 -18.77
N ALA A 27 -8.86 -3.29 -18.22
CA ALA A 27 -9.84 -2.52 -18.95
C ALA A 27 -10.59 -3.32 -20.05
N PRO A 28 -11.21 -4.47 -19.71
CA PRO A 28 -11.85 -5.33 -20.72
C PRO A 28 -13.02 -4.65 -21.45
N ALA A 29 -13.69 -3.69 -20.80
CA ALA A 29 -14.75 -2.85 -21.38
C ALA A 29 -14.23 -1.49 -21.90
N GLY A 30 -12.91 -1.32 -22.01
CA GLY A 30 -12.26 -0.10 -22.45
C GLY A 30 -11.96 0.92 -21.34
N ARG A 31 -11.07 1.87 -21.64
CA ARG A 31 -10.56 2.87 -20.68
C ARG A 31 -11.63 3.81 -20.13
N GLY A 32 -12.66 4.13 -20.93
CA GLY A 32 -13.75 5.00 -20.50
C GLY A 32 -14.61 4.39 -19.39
N GLU A 33 -14.89 3.09 -19.49
CA GLU A 33 -15.63 2.36 -18.46
C GLU A 33 -14.80 2.16 -17.21
N LEU A 34 -13.51 1.80 -17.36
CA LEU A 34 -12.57 1.74 -16.24
C LEU A 34 -12.52 3.07 -15.46
N SER A 35 -12.45 4.19 -16.16
CA SER A 35 -12.43 5.51 -15.52
C SER A 35 -13.71 5.78 -14.71
N ARG A 36 -14.89 5.46 -15.24
CA ARG A 36 -16.15 5.60 -14.50
C ARG A 36 -16.20 4.72 -13.26
N GLN A 37 -15.75 3.47 -13.36
CA GLN A 37 -15.71 2.55 -12.22
C GLN A 37 -14.76 3.04 -11.13
N LEU A 38 -13.59 3.55 -11.49
CA LEU A 38 -12.64 4.13 -10.54
C LEU A 38 -13.22 5.35 -9.83
N VAL A 39 -13.80 6.30 -10.58
CA VAL A 39 -14.46 7.48 -9.99
C VAL A 39 -15.55 7.04 -9.03
N ARG A 40 -16.43 6.13 -9.46
CA ARG A 40 -17.53 5.64 -8.64
C ARG A 40 -17.04 4.95 -7.36
N ALA A 41 -16.05 4.08 -7.43
CA ALA A 41 -15.49 3.41 -6.26
C ALA A 41 -14.83 4.39 -5.28
N CYS A 42 -14.09 5.39 -5.80
CA CYS A 42 -13.49 6.43 -4.98
C CYS A 42 -14.54 7.33 -4.32
N THR A 43 -15.59 7.73 -5.03
CA THR A 43 -16.62 8.64 -4.50
C THR A 43 -17.60 7.93 -3.56
N GLU A 44 -18.00 6.70 -3.85
CA GLU A 44 -18.98 5.97 -3.03
C GLU A 44 -18.32 5.23 -1.85
N CYS A 45 -17.09 4.72 -2.01
CA CYS A 45 -16.42 3.89 -0.99
C CYS A 45 -15.10 4.46 -0.45
N GLY A 46 -14.40 5.29 -1.22
CA GLY A 46 -13.07 5.80 -0.84
C GLY A 46 -11.91 4.81 -1.04
N PHE A 47 -12.19 3.55 -1.37
CA PHE A 47 -11.19 2.51 -1.63
C PHE A 47 -11.73 1.43 -2.57
N PHE A 48 -10.81 0.66 -3.18
CA PHE A 48 -11.13 -0.49 -4.03
C PHE A 48 -9.97 -1.49 -4.06
N LYS A 49 -10.27 -2.73 -4.45
CA LYS A 49 -9.29 -3.76 -4.79
C LYS A 49 -9.00 -3.70 -6.29
N ALA A 50 -7.74 -3.52 -6.68
CA ALA A 50 -7.33 -3.67 -8.07
C ALA A 50 -7.01 -5.13 -8.41
N ILE A 51 -7.41 -5.59 -9.58
CA ILE A 51 -6.96 -6.87 -10.19
C ILE A 51 -6.42 -6.60 -11.60
N ASN A 52 -5.62 -7.54 -12.12
CA ASN A 52 -5.00 -7.43 -13.45
C ASN A 52 -4.26 -6.11 -13.67
N HIS A 53 -3.59 -5.60 -12.63
CA HIS A 53 -2.87 -4.32 -12.60
C HIS A 53 -1.53 -4.32 -13.37
N GLY A 54 -1.14 -5.44 -13.96
CA GLY A 54 0.09 -5.56 -14.75
C GLY A 54 1.40 -5.66 -13.96
N VAL A 55 1.33 -5.63 -12.62
CA VAL A 55 2.52 -5.88 -11.78
C VAL A 55 2.80 -7.38 -11.77
N SER A 56 4.04 -7.75 -12.06
CA SER A 56 4.47 -9.14 -12.12
C SER A 56 4.28 -9.86 -10.78
N PRO A 57 3.69 -11.09 -10.76
CA PRO A 57 3.61 -11.90 -9.54
C PRO A 57 4.98 -12.17 -8.90
N ARG A 58 6.05 -12.20 -9.71
CA ARG A 58 7.42 -12.36 -9.20
C ARG A 58 7.88 -11.18 -8.37
N ALA A 59 7.44 -9.96 -8.70
CA ALA A 59 7.79 -8.77 -7.93
C ALA A 59 7.12 -8.79 -6.55
N ALA A 60 5.83 -9.17 -6.49
CA ALA A 60 5.12 -9.36 -5.22
C ALA A 60 5.77 -10.46 -4.37
N ALA A 61 6.07 -11.63 -4.96
CA ALA A 61 6.72 -12.72 -4.24
C ALA A 61 8.12 -12.35 -3.69
N ARG A 62 8.90 -11.55 -4.42
CA ARG A 62 10.18 -11.01 -3.93
C ARG A 62 9.99 -10.09 -2.73
N LEU A 63 9.00 -9.20 -2.79
CA LEU A 63 8.66 -8.30 -1.69
C LEU A 63 8.23 -9.09 -0.45
N ASP A 64 7.34 -10.07 -0.61
CA ASP A 64 6.87 -10.91 0.49
C ASP A 64 8.02 -11.69 1.15
N ALA A 65 8.92 -12.26 0.34
CA ALA A 65 10.09 -12.98 0.84
C ALA A 65 11.08 -12.07 1.60
N ALA A 66 11.35 -10.86 1.07
CA ALA A 66 12.23 -9.89 1.73
C ALA A 66 11.63 -9.41 3.06
N THR A 67 10.34 -9.11 3.08
CA THR A 67 9.59 -8.72 4.28
C THR A 67 9.62 -9.84 5.33
N ALA A 68 9.27 -11.07 4.96
CA ALA A 68 9.27 -12.21 5.88
C ALA A 68 10.66 -12.45 6.48
N ALA A 69 11.71 -12.39 5.65
CA ALA A 69 13.09 -12.55 6.11
C ALA A 69 13.54 -11.44 7.07
N PHE A 70 13.16 -10.19 6.81
CA PHE A 70 13.49 -9.06 7.69
C PHE A 70 12.79 -9.18 9.05
N PHE A 71 11.48 -9.41 9.08
CA PHE A 71 10.70 -9.42 10.34
C PHE A 71 10.94 -10.67 11.20
N ALA A 72 11.43 -11.76 10.62
CA ALA A 72 11.86 -12.95 11.35
C ALA A 72 13.14 -12.73 12.18
N ARG A 73 13.89 -11.63 11.95
CA ARG A 73 15.13 -11.35 12.68
C ARG A 73 14.88 -10.87 14.11
N PRO A 74 15.86 -11.04 15.01
CA PRO A 74 15.79 -10.48 16.36
C PRO A 74 15.52 -8.98 16.38
N ALA A 75 14.81 -8.50 17.40
CA ALA A 75 14.45 -7.07 17.50
C ALA A 75 15.67 -6.14 17.41
N GLN A 76 16.78 -6.49 18.07
CA GLN A 76 18.02 -5.70 18.03
C GLN A 76 18.59 -5.54 16.62
N GLU A 77 18.46 -6.58 15.80
CA GLU A 77 18.91 -6.56 14.42
C GLU A 77 18.01 -5.72 13.51
N LYS A 78 16.69 -5.72 13.75
CA LYS A 78 15.73 -4.88 13.02
C LYS A 78 15.91 -3.39 13.33
N GLN A 79 16.32 -3.06 14.56
CA GLN A 79 16.64 -1.68 14.97
C GLN A 79 17.81 -1.06 14.18
N LEU A 80 18.69 -1.89 13.60
CA LEU A 80 19.79 -1.40 12.75
C LEU A 80 19.30 -0.73 11.46
N ALA A 81 18.05 -0.95 11.05
CA ALA A 81 17.42 -0.24 9.93
C ALA A 81 17.15 1.25 10.24
N GLY A 82 17.44 1.71 11.46
CA GLY A 82 17.26 3.08 11.93
C GLY A 82 15.84 3.34 12.45
N PRO A 83 15.64 4.43 13.22
CA PRO A 83 14.32 4.81 13.70
C PRO A 83 13.41 5.27 12.55
N PRO A 84 12.08 5.22 12.72
CA PRO A 84 11.13 5.66 11.70
C PRO A 84 10.98 7.19 11.71
N ASP A 85 12.11 7.91 11.63
CA ASP A 85 12.20 9.36 11.64
C ASP A 85 13.23 9.83 10.57
N PRO A 86 12.80 10.13 9.32
CA PRO A 86 11.46 9.90 8.77
C PRO A 86 11.25 8.48 8.22
N LEU A 87 12.33 7.71 8.00
CA LEU A 87 12.29 6.41 7.33
C LEU A 87 13.17 5.39 8.07
N GLY A 88 12.59 4.28 8.49
CA GLY A 88 13.26 3.22 9.22
C GLY A 88 12.28 2.23 9.82
N TYR A 89 12.79 1.44 10.76
CA TYR A 89 12.03 0.42 11.47
C TYR A 89 11.33 1.00 12.70
N GLY A 90 10.04 0.68 12.87
CA GLY A 90 9.26 1.01 14.05
C GLY A 90 8.53 -0.20 14.60
N SER A 91 8.22 -0.15 15.89
CA SER A 91 7.51 -1.21 16.60
C SER A 91 6.60 -0.59 17.65
N ARG A 92 5.36 -1.07 17.68
CA ARG A 92 4.26 -0.68 18.57
C ARG A 92 3.81 0.78 18.48
N SER A 93 4.71 1.75 18.59
CA SER A 93 4.42 3.17 18.50
C SER A 93 4.08 3.54 17.06
N ILE A 94 2.90 4.10 16.84
CA ILE A 94 2.36 4.45 15.52
C ILE A 94 2.15 5.96 15.49
N GLY A 95 2.79 6.63 14.53
CA GLY A 95 2.66 8.08 14.36
C GLY A 95 3.18 8.90 15.55
N THR A 96 2.90 10.20 15.53
CA THR A 96 3.39 11.18 16.50
C THR A 96 2.44 11.41 17.68
N ASN A 97 1.25 10.82 17.67
CA ASN A 97 0.19 11.09 18.65
C ASN A 97 0.20 10.12 19.84
N GLY A 98 1.22 9.27 19.96
CA GLY A 98 1.31 8.26 21.01
C GLY A 98 0.40 7.05 20.81
N ASP A 99 -0.11 6.85 19.59
CA ASP A 99 -0.88 5.65 19.26
C ASP A 99 0.01 4.42 19.40
N VAL A 100 -0.52 3.35 19.99
CA VAL A 100 0.19 2.07 20.13
C VAL A 100 -0.63 0.92 19.57
N GLY A 101 0.03 -0.05 18.96
CA GLY A 101 -0.61 -1.24 18.42
C GLY A 101 0.29 -2.47 18.43
N GLU A 102 -0.29 -3.64 18.13
CA GLU A 102 0.46 -4.89 17.97
C GLU A 102 0.96 -5.00 16.53
N LEU A 103 1.97 -4.20 16.19
CA LEU A 103 2.48 -4.08 14.82
C LEU A 103 3.97 -3.68 14.80
N GLU A 104 4.70 -4.23 13.83
CA GLU A 104 6.05 -3.82 13.45
C GLU A 104 6.04 -3.36 11.99
N TYR A 105 6.78 -2.31 11.67
CA TYR A 105 6.78 -1.73 10.33
C TYR A 105 8.18 -1.26 9.92
N LEU A 106 8.42 -1.23 8.62
CA LEU A 106 9.65 -0.73 8.01
C LEU A 106 9.27 0.23 6.89
N ILE A 107 9.69 1.49 7.01
CA ILE A 107 9.41 2.54 6.03
C ILE A 107 10.67 2.81 5.21
N LEU A 108 10.55 2.69 3.89
CA LEU A 108 11.66 2.85 2.95
C LEU A 108 11.36 3.93 1.91
N HIS A 109 12.42 4.48 1.32
CA HIS A 109 12.28 5.39 0.19
C HIS A 109 11.84 4.60 -1.06
N THR A 110 11.10 5.24 -1.97
CA THR A 110 10.79 4.66 -3.29
C THR A 110 11.94 4.81 -4.30
N ASN A 111 13.04 5.46 -3.92
CA ASN A 111 14.21 5.65 -4.77
C ASN A 111 15.16 4.47 -4.54
N PRO A 112 15.40 3.62 -5.55
CA PRO A 112 16.25 2.43 -5.42
C PRO A 112 17.65 2.75 -4.89
N ASP A 113 18.25 3.88 -5.27
CA ASP A 113 19.60 4.25 -4.83
C ASP A 113 19.65 4.57 -3.33
N ALA A 114 18.62 5.27 -2.83
CA ALA A 114 18.50 5.59 -1.41
C ALA A 114 18.30 4.32 -0.57
N VAL A 115 17.53 3.35 -1.07
CA VAL A 115 17.36 2.05 -0.41
C VAL A 115 18.65 1.23 -0.48
N ALA A 116 19.32 1.19 -1.63
CA ALA A 116 20.57 0.47 -1.82
C ALA A 116 21.68 0.95 -0.87
N HIS A 117 21.73 2.26 -0.58
CA HIS A 117 22.67 2.83 0.38
C HIS A 117 22.41 2.33 1.82
N LYS A 118 21.15 2.07 2.16
CA LYS A 118 20.74 1.53 3.48
C LYS A 118 20.61 0.01 3.51
N ALA A 119 20.67 -0.68 2.37
CA ALA A 119 20.34 -2.10 2.25
C ALA A 119 21.14 -2.99 3.22
N LYS A 120 22.42 -2.69 3.47
CA LYS A 120 23.24 -3.43 4.45
C LYS A 120 22.78 -3.24 5.89
N ALA A 121 22.28 -2.06 6.24
CA ALA A 121 21.75 -1.78 7.56
C ALA A 121 20.38 -2.47 7.76
N ILE A 122 19.62 -2.60 6.67
CA ILE A 122 18.32 -3.29 6.66
C ILE A 122 18.51 -4.81 6.70
N ASP A 123 19.37 -5.38 5.85
CA ASP A 123 19.71 -6.80 5.79
C ASP A 123 21.21 -6.96 5.48
N TRP A 124 22.00 -7.22 6.52
CA TRP A 124 23.45 -7.40 6.37
C TRP A 124 23.81 -8.76 5.77
N ASN A 125 22.93 -9.76 5.87
CA ASN A 125 23.13 -11.10 5.33
C ASN A 125 22.87 -11.13 3.83
N ASP A 126 21.81 -10.46 3.37
CA ASP A 126 21.43 -10.40 1.96
C ASP A 126 20.89 -9.00 1.56
N PRO A 127 21.79 -8.01 1.40
CA PRO A 127 21.39 -6.66 1.01
C PRO A 127 20.70 -6.59 -0.36
N ALA A 128 20.88 -7.60 -1.22
CA ALA A 128 20.30 -7.61 -2.56
C ALA A 128 18.77 -7.77 -2.54
N ARG A 129 18.17 -8.19 -1.42
CA ARG A 129 16.72 -8.22 -1.22
C ARG A 129 16.07 -6.84 -1.31
N PHE A 130 16.84 -5.79 -1.00
CA PHE A 130 16.40 -4.41 -0.99
C PHE A 130 17.00 -3.61 -2.17
N ARG A 131 17.39 -4.29 -3.24
CA ARG A 131 17.78 -3.70 -4.53
C ARG A 131 16.76 -3.96 -5.63
#